data_AF-A0A953E2P2-F1
#
_entry.id   AF-A0A953E2P2-F1
#
_cell.length_a   1.000
_cell.length_b   1.000
_cell.length_c   1.000
_cell.angle_alpha   90.00
_cell.angle_beta   90.00
_cell.angle_gamma   90.00
#
_symmetry.space_group_name_H-M   'P 1'
#
loop_
_entity.id
_entity.type
_entity.pdbx_description
1 polymer ?
#
loop_
_entity_poly.entity_id
_entity_poly.type
_entity_poly.pdbx_seq_one_letter_code
_entity_poly.pdbx_strand_id
1 'polypeptide(L)'
;MPFDLSTPKLLVLGLLALIIFGPDKLPQIARDAARFVRQLRTVVHQARNELRTELGDLSDVVAEFRTGDLNPKTLIRRHVLDGLDGSPAAQAAAPGTTAPPSTARSTSLGRPTPYDPDAT
;
A
#
# COMPACT_ATOMS: atom_id res chain seq x y z
N MET A 1 13.02 -28.88 9.03
CA MET A 1 14.28 -28.88 8.26
C MET A 1 14.22 -27.75 7.24
N PRO A 2 15.14 -26.77 7.26
CA PRO A 2 15.23 -25.77 6.20
C PRO A 2 15.56 -26.45 4.85
N PHE A 3 15.19 -25.78 3.76
CA PHE A 3 15.15 -26.36 2.42
C PHE A 3 16.45 -27.07 2.01
N ASP A 4 16.32 -28.30 1.54
CA ASP A 4 17.36 -29.07 0.85
C ASP A 4 17.59 -28.49 -0.56
N LEU A 5 18.00 -27.22 -0.63
CA LEU A 5 18.30 -26.50 -1.86
C LEU A 5 19.76 -26.74 -2.25
N SER A 6 20.12 -28.02 -2.34
CA SER A 6 21.44 -28.46 -2.76
C SER A 6 21.69 -28.09 -4.23
N THR A 7 22.92 -27.68 -4.56
CA THR A 7 23.34 -27.32 -5.93
C THR A 7 22.90 -28.31 -7.02
N PRO A 8 23.02 -29.65 -6.85
CA PRO A 8 22.50 -30.60 -7.83
C PRO A 8 20.97 -30.52 -8.01
N LYS A 9 20.20 -30.27 -6.94
CA LYS A 9 18.73 -30.17 -7.01
C LYS A 9 18.28 -28.92 -7.77
N LEU A 10 18.98 -27.80 -7.60
CA LEU A 10 18.80 -26.60 -8.41
C LEU A 10 19.09 -26.86 -9.89
N LEU A 11 20.12 -27.63 -10.20
CA LEU A 11 20.48 -27.96 -11.58
C LEU A 11 19.42 -28.86 -12.26
N VAL A 12 18.89 -29.85 -11.54
CA VAL A 12 17.76 -30.68 -12.00
C VAL A 12 16.48 -29.84 -12.21
N LEU A 13 16.17 -28.94 -11.27
CA LEU A 13 15.00 -28.05 -11.40
C LEU A 13 15.15 -27.07 -12.58
N GLY A 14 16.35 -26.54 -12.78
CA GLY A 14 16.68 -25.68 -13.91
C GLY A 14 16.51 -26.41 -15.25
N LEU A 15 17.00 -27.65 -15.35
CA LEU A 15 16.86 -28.48 -16.56
C LEU A 15 15.37 -28.82 -16.83
N LEU A 16 14.60 -29.17 -15.80
CA LEU A 16 13.17 -29.44 -15.94
C LEU A 16 12.41 -28.19 -16.41
N ALA A 17 12.71 -27.02 -15.84
CA ALA A 17 12.13 -25.76 -16.29
C ALA A 17 12.54 -25.42 -17.74
N LEU A 18 13.78 -25.75 -18.15
CA LEU A 18 14.26 -25.59 -19.52
C LEU A 18 13.46 -26.44 -20.52
N ILE A 19 13.06 -27.65 -20.12
CA ILE A 19 12.24 -28.56 -20.94
C ILE A 19 10.79 -28.06 -21.04
N ILE A 20 10.20 -27.59 -19.93
CA ILE A 20 8.80 -27.15 -19.88
C ILE A 20 8.59 -25.81 -20.60
N PHE A 21 9.47 -24.83 -20.38
CA PHE A 21 9.31 -23.46 -20.88
C PHE A 21 10.17 -23.15 -22.12
N GLY A 22 11.22 -23.95 -22.37
CA GLY A 22 12.21 -23.70 -23.42
C GLY A 22 13.40 -22.83 -22.96
N PRO A 23 14.61 -23.06 -23.52
CA PRO A 23 15.83 -22.35 -23.13
C PRO A 23 15.80 -20.84 -23.40
N ASP A 24 15.03 -20.39 -24.38
CA ASP A 24 14.92 -18.97 -24.73
C ASP A 24 13.94 -18.20 -23.82
N LYS A 25 12.92 -18.88 -23.26
CA LYS A 25 11.85 -18.21 -22.50
C LYS A 25 12.21 -17.97 -21.04
N LEU A 26 12.88 -18.91 -20.39
CA LEU A 26 13.36 -18.74 -19.01
C LEU A 26 14.21 -17.47 -18.79
N PRO A 27 15.29 -17.20 -19.57
CA PRO A 27 16.09 -15.99 -19.39
C PRO A 27 15.30 -14.72 -19.74
N GLN A 28 14.34 -14.79 -20.66
CA GLN A 28 13.45 -13.67 -20.98
C GLN A 28 12.56 -13.32 -19.77
N ILE A 29 11.81 -14.30 -19.25
CA ILE A 29 10.93 -14.13 -18.08
C ILE A 29 11.72 -13.68 -16.84
N ALA A 30 12.89 -14.26 -16.60
CA ALA A 30 13.75 -13.87 -15.49
C ALA A 30 14.24 -12.41 -15.60
N ARG A 31 14.57 -11.94 -16.81
CA ARG A 31 14.94 -10.52 -17.04
C ARG A 31 13.75 -9.60 -16.80
N ASP A 32 12.57 -9.96 -17.27
CA ASP A 32 11.36 -9.13 -17.13
C ASP A 32 10.93 -9.04 -15.65
N ALA A 33 10.92 -10.16 -14.93
CA ALA A 33 10.71 -10.20 -13.48
C ALA A 33 11.77 -9.39 -12.71
N ALA A 34 13.05 -9.48 -13.08
CA ALA A 34 14.12 -8.69 -12.47
C ALA A 34 13.95 -7.18 -12.70
N ARG A 35 13.48 -6.75 -13.90
CA ARG A 35 13.13 -5.35 -14.15
C ARG A 35 11.96 -4.90 -13.27
N PHE A 36 10.89 -5.69 -13.18
CA PHE A 36 9.74 -5.39 -12.33
C PHE A 36 10.13 -5.26 -10.85
N VAL A 37 10.88 -6.23 -10.30
CA VAL A 37 11.38 -6.17 -8.91
C VAL A 37 12.28 -4.95 -8.68
N ARG A 38 13.09 -4.56 -9.67
CA ARG A 38 13.94 -3.37 -9.59
C ARG A 38 13.13 -2.08 -9.60
N GLN A 39 12.09 -1.98 -10.43
CA GLN A 39 11.15 -0.85 -10.44
C GLN A 39 10.38 -0.76 -9.11
N LEU A 40 9.80 -1.87 -8.64
CA LEU A 40 9.10 -1.95 -7.37
C LEU A 40 10.01 -1.55 -6.20
N ARG A 41 11.27 -2.02 -6.19
CA ARG A 41 12.26 -1.60 -5.20
C ARG A 41 12.52 -0.09 -5.24
N THR A 42 12.62 0.53 -6.41
CA THR A 42 12.77 1.98 -6.54
C THR A 42 11.56 2.72 -5.97
N VAL A 43 10.33 2.34 -6.35
CA VAL A 43 9.08 2.94 -5.84
C VAL A 43 8.99 2.83 -4.31
N VAL A 44 9.30 1.66 -3.75
CA VAL A 44 9.32 1.44 -2.29
C VAL A 44 10.37 2.31 -1.59
N HIS A 45 11.56 2.52 -2.19
CA HIS A 45 12.56 3.43 -1.62
C HIS A 45 12.15 4.89 -1.69
N GLN A 46 11.51 5.32 -2.78
CA GLN A 46 11.01 6.70 -2.93
C GLN A 46 9.92 7.00 -1.88
N ALA A 47 8.90 6.14 -1.78
CA ALA A 47 7.84 6.29 -0.78
C ALA A 47 8.40 6.27 0.66
N ARG A 48 9.38 5.41 0.97
CA ARG A 48 10.05 5.41 2.28
C ARG A 48 10.83 6.70 2.54
N ASN A 49 11.39 7.33 1.51
CA ASN A 49 12.15 8.56 1.63
C ASN A 49 11.24 9.79 1.85
N GLU A 50 10.10 9.84 1.17
CA GLU A 50 9.04 10.82 1.40
C GLU A 50 8.50 10.69 2.84
N LEU A 51 8.10 9.47 3.25
CA LEU A 51 7.63 9.18 4.61
C LEU A 51 8.66 9.50 5.70
N ARG A 52 9.97 9.30 5.45
CA ARG A 52 11.03 9.65 6.42
C ARG A 52 11.35 11.14 6.45
N THR A 53 10.99 11.88 5.40
CA THR A 53 11.12 13.35 5.35
C THR A 53 9.98 14.02 6.13
N GLU A 54 8.77 13.46 6.08
CA GLU A 54 7.58 14.03 6.73
C GLU A 54 7.29 13.43 8.13
N LEU A 55 7.64 12.17 8.38
CA LEU A 55 7.43 11.45 9.65
C LEU A 55 8.71 10.71 10.07
N GLY A 56 9.72 11.46 10.52
CA GLY A 56 11.02 10.90 10.92
C GLY A 56 10.93 9.75 11.94
N ASP A 57 10.04 9.88 12.92
CA ASP A 57 9.89 8.97 14.08
C ASP A 57 9.46 7.54 13.71
N LEU A 58 8.38 7.38 12.92
CA LEU A 58 7.86 6.06 12.51
C LEU A 58 8.84 5.26 11.63
N SER A 59 9.78 5.96 10.99
CA SER A 59 10.68 5.36 9.99
C SER A 59 11.81 4.51 10.60
N ASP A 60 12.15 4.75 11.88
CA ASP A 60 13.11 3.94 12.65
C ASP A 60 12.44 2.68 13.20
N VAL A 61 11.17 2.76 13.64
CA VAL A 61 10.38 1.58 14.03
C VAL A 61 10.30 0.57 12.86
N VAL A 62 10.11 1.05 11.63
CA VAL A 62 10.12 0.22 10.40
C VAL A 62 11.52 -0.35 10.07
N ALA A 63 12.61 0.31 10.48
CA ALA A 63 13.96 -0.25 10.33
C ALA A 63 14.21 -1.39 11.33
N GLU A 64 13.72 -1.24 12.56
CA GLU A 64 13.82 -2.22 13.62
C GLU A 64 12.97 -3.48 13.33
N PHE A 65 11.72 -3.30 12.87
CA PHE A 65 10.86 -4.40 12.41
C PHE A 65 11.47 -5.26 11.29
N ARG A 66 12.40 -4.70 10.50
CA ARG A 66 13.05 -5.42 9.38
C ARG A 66 14.28 -6.22 9.80
N THR A 67 14.76 -6.02 11.04
CA THR A 67 16.00 -6.58 11.58
C THR A 67 15.71 -7.60 12.69
N GLY A 68 14.61 -7.44 13.42
CA GLY A 68 14.26 -8.26 14.59
C GLY A 68 13.50 -9.56 14.30
N ASP A 69 12.27 -9.49 13.78
CA ASP A 69 11.30 -10.57 14.04
C ASP A 69 10.35 -10.99 12.89
N LEU A 70 10.05 -12.28 12.83
CA LEU A 70 9.56 -13.01 11.66
C LEU A 70 8.05 -13.31 11.70
N ASN A 71 7.15 -12.33 11.83
CA ASN A 71 5.72 -12.58 11.57
C ASN A 71 4.89 -11.32 11.20
N PRO A 72 4.38 -11.19 9.95
CA PRO A 72 3.57 -10.03 9.55
C PRO A 72 2.13 -10.06 10.10
N LYS A 73 1.62 -11.24 10.47
CA LYS A 73 0.23 -11.41 10.93
C LYS A 73 -0.03 -10.78 12.31
N THR A 74 0.97 -10.70 13.18
CA THR A 74 0.84 -10.12 14.53
C THR A 74 0.80 -8.60 14.49
N LEU A 75 1.51 -7.94 13.57
CA LEU A 75 1.46 -6.49 13.39
C LEU A 75 0.12 -6.02 12.83
N ILE A 76 -0.40 -6.69 11.79
CA ILE A 76 -1.74 -6.39 11.25
C ILE A 76 -2.80 -6.63 12.34
N ARG A 77 -2.70 -7.74 13.09
CA ARG A 77 -3.66 -8.03 14.16
C ARG A 77 -3.61 -6.99 15.27
N ARG A 78 -2.45 -6.44 15.62
CA ARG A 78 -2.35 -5.32 16.57
C ARG A 78 -2.95 -4.05 15.99
N HIS A 79 -2.51 -3.56 14.82
CA HIS A 79 -3.05 -2.32 14.26
C HIS A 79 -4.54 -2.37 13.87
N VAL A 80 -5.09 -3.55 13.55
CA VAL A 80 -6.52 -3.71 13.28
C VAL A 80 -7.33 -3.86 14.57
N LEU A 81 -6.85 -4.56 15.60
CA LEU A 81 -7.55 -4.60 16.90
C LEU A 81 -7.49 -3.24 17.60
N ASP A 82 -6.31 -2.63 17.69
CA ASP A 82 -6.10 -1.32 18.32
C ASP A 82 -6.79 -0.19 17.51
N GLY A 83 -6.97 -0.38 16.20
CA GLY A 83 -7.80 0.50 15.34
C GLY A 83 -9.32 0.23 15.38
N LEU A 84 -9.77 -0.85 16.05
CA LEU A 84 -11.18 -1.16 16.31
C LEU A 84 -11.57 -0.84 17.76
N ASP A 85 -10.65 -1.08 18.71
CA ASP A 85 -10.78 -0.72 20.13
C ASP A 85 -10.55 0.80 20.32
N GLY A 86 -9.59 1.38 19.59
CA GLY A 86 -9.29 2.80 19.54
C GLY A 86 -10.22 3.60 18.62
N SER A 87 -11.52 3.62 18.91
CA SER A 87 -12.45 4.54 18.24
C SER A 87 -12.13 6.00 18.59
N PRO A 88 -11.75 6.86 17.62
CA PRO A 88 -11.45 8.28 17.89
C PRO A 88 -12.72 9.13 18.12
N ALA A 89 -13.88 8.51 18.33
CA ALA A 89 -15.17 9.19 18.47
C ALA A 89 -15.44 9.77 19.88
N ALA A 90 -14.59 9.49 20.88
CA ALA A 90 -14.90 9.75 22.30
C ALA A 90 -14.14 10.92 22.96
N GLN A 91 -13.47 11.78 22.19
CA GLN A 91 -12.87 13.02 22.73
C GLN A 91 -12.87 14.21 21.76
N ALA A 92 -13.93 14.33 20.96
CA ALA A 92 -14.36 15.65 20.48
C ALA A 92 -14.88 16.45 21.68
N ALA A 93 -14.14 17.47 22.10
CA ALA A 93 -14.41 18.23 23.30
C ALA A 93 -15.72 19.05 23.22
N ALA A 94 -16.50 19.02 24.31
CA ALA A 94 -17.62 19.90 24.63
C ALA A 94 -17.79 19.90 26.17
N PRO A 95 -18.42 20.91 26.83
CA PRO A 95 -19.34 21.91 26.24
C PRO A 95 -19.21 23.38 26.76
N GLY A 96 -19.99 24.27 26.11
CA GLY A 96 -20.33 25.64 26.57
C GLY A 96 -19.44 26.74 25.97
N THR A 97 -19.93 27.80 25.33
CA THR A 97 -21.29 28.42 25.21
C THR A 97 -21.23 29.35 23.96
N THR A 98 -22.27 29.67 23.15
CA THR A 98 -23.68 29.97 23.44
C THR A 98 -24.69 29.31 22.45
N ALA A 99 -25.60 30.09 21.84
CA ALA A 99 -26.83 29.73 21.10
C ALA A 99 -27.27 30.95 20.22
N PRO A 100 -28.28 30.87 19.30
CA PRO A 100 -28.76 29.77 18.46
C PRO A 100 -28.94 30.23 16.95
N PRO A 101 -30.02 29.96 16.15
CA PRO A 101 -29.82 29.52 14.75
C PRO A 101 -30.33 30.49 13.65
N SER A 102 -29.66 30.53 12.49
CA SER A 102 -30.17 31.25 11.31
C SER A 102 -30.81 30.29 10.29
N THR A 103 -32.13 30.15 10.37
CA THR A 103 -32.94 29.29 9.49
C THR A 103 -33.31 30.02 8.20
N ALA A 104 -32.43 29.99 7.19
CA ALA A 104 -32.71 30.28 5.77
C ALA A 104 -31.42 30.00 4.95
N ARG A 105 -31.40 29.34 3.78
CA ARG A 105 -32.48 28.99 2.86
C ARG A 105 -32.07 27.80 1.97
N SER A 106 -32.71 26.65 2.16
CA SER A 106 -32.72 25.60 1.12
C SER A 106 -33.71 25.99 0.04
N THR A 107 -33.26 26.21 -1.21
CA THR A 107 -33.97 25.93 -2.50
C THR A 107 -33.33 26.66 -3.68
N SER A 108 -32.63 25.93 -4.56
CA SER A 108 -32.76 26.08 -6.02
C SER A 108 -32.15 24.89 -6.77
N LEU A 109 -32.74 23.70 -6.59
CA LEU A 109 -32.83 22.80 -7.75
C LEU A 109 -33.67 23.53 -8.82
N GLY A 110 -33.22 23.53 -10.08
CA GLY A 110 -34.06 24.00 -11.19
C GLY A 110 -33.70 25.35 -11.82
N ARG A 111 -32.44 25.54 -12.25
CA ARG A 111 -32.18 26.33 -13.48
C ARG A 111 -31.67 25.37 -14.56
N PRO A 112 -32.39 25.16 -15.68
CA PRO A 112 -31.79 24.54 -16.84
C PRO A 112 -30.68 25.46 -17.38
N THR A 113 -29.56 24.87 -17.80
CA THR A 113 -28.51 25.59 -18.52
C THR A 113 -29.07 26.09 -19.86
N PRO A 114 -28.76 27.33 -20.30
CA PRO A 114 -29.16 27.81 -21.62
C PRO A 114 -28.68 26.86 -22.72
N TYR A 115 -29.55 26.61 -23.70
CA TYR A 115 -29.25 25.79 -24.87
C TYR A 115 -28.46 26.61 -25.90
N ASP A 116 -27.35 26.05 -26.38
CA ASP A 116 -26.45 26.68 -27.35
C ASP A 116 -26.73 26.10 -28.76
N PRO A 117 -27.18 26.92 -29.73
CA PRO A 117 -27.50 26.45 -31.08
C PRO A 117 -26.29 26.36 -32.03
N ASP A 118 -25.09 26.84 -31.64
CA ASP A 118 -23.90 26.88 -32.52
C ASP A 118 -23.04 25.60 -32.45
N ALA A 119 -23.51 24.55 -31.77
CA ALA A 119 -22.88 23.23 -31.77
C ALA A 119 -23.34 22.37 -32.99
N THR A 120 -22.67 22.55 -34.13
CA THR A 120 -22.75 21.71 -35.34
C THR A 120 -21.39 21.10 -35.69
#